data_AF-A0A6I3H4U1-F1
#
_entry.id   AF-A0A6I3H4U1-F1
#
_cell.length_a   1.000
_cell.length_b   1.000
_cell.length_c   1.000
_cell.angle_alpha   90.00
_cell.angle_beta   90.00
_cell.angle_gamma   90.00
#
_symmetry.space_group_name_H-M   'P 1'
#
loop_
_entity.id
_entity.type
_entity.pdbx_description
1 polymer ?
#
loop_
_entity_poly.entity_id
_entity_poly.type
_entity_poly.pdbx_seq_one_letter_code
_entity_poly.pdbx_strand_id
1 'polypeptide(L)'
;MTALLLDIGGTKCSIASASNPENFFELVTAEYKTPEKILAQLALYAAELIAKDKSIDRVGISFGGPFDFANQKVKRSVHVSVWEEFDFSEWSKHVLGLPAVADNDANVGALGEFVSRGSRNANLAYVTVSTGIGAGLIINGKI
;
A
#
# COMPACT_ATOMS: atom_id res chain seq x y z
N MET A 1 13.14 11.82 -2.17
CA MET A 1 11.90 11.74 -1.39
C MET A 1 11.67 10.26 -1.15
N THR A 2 11.42 9.86 0.09
CA THR A 2 11.27 8.45 0.49
C THR A 2 9.85 8.25 1.00
N ALA A 3 9.24 7.11 0.66
CA ALA A 3 7.91 6.74 1.11
C ALA A 3 7.96 5.49 1.98
N LEU A 4 7.04 5.38 2.93
CA LEU A 4 6.65 4.08 3.47
C LEU A 4 5.69 3.41 2.50
N LEU A 5 5.85 2.10 2.32
CA LEU A 5 5.02 1.26 1.48
C LEU A 5 4.38 0.21 2.37
N LEU A 6 3.05 0.17 2.39
CA LEU A 6 2.26 -0.80 3.15
C LEU A 6 1.50 -1.67 2.16
N ASP A 7 1.65 -2.99 2.27
CA ASP A 7 0.82 -3.95 1.56
C ASP A 7 -0.10 -4.65 2.55
N ILE A 8 -1.41 -4.39 2.41
CA ILE A 8 -2.42 -4.83 3.35
C ILE A 8 -3.22 -6.00 2.75
N GLY A 9 -2.75 -7.22 3.01
CA GLY A 9 -3.48 -8.44 2.68
C GLY A 9 -4.54 -8.82 3.74
N GLY A 10 -5.14 -10.00 3.58
CA GLY A 10 -6.13 -10.55 4.52
C GLY A 10 -5.57 -11.44 5.63
N THR A 11 -4.34 -11.94 5.48
CA THR A 11 -3.64 -12.79 6.47
C THR A 11 -2.23 -12.28 6.80
N LYS A 12 -1.66 -11.46 5.93
CA LYS A 12 -0.31 -10.93 6.02
C LYS A 12 -0.31 -9.47 5.63
N CYS A 13 0.54 -8.70 6.29
CA CYS A 13 0.85 -7.35 5.85
C CYS A 13 2.35 -7.14 5.84
N SER A 14 2.77 -6.31 4.90
CA SER A 14 4.16 -5.98 4.72
C SER A 14 4.34 -4.47 4.79
N ILE A 15 5.46 -4.05 5.36
CA ILE A 15 5.90 -2.65 5.38
C ILE A 15 7.34 -2.57 4.88
N ALA A 16 7.63 -1.54 4.10
CA ALA A 16 8.98 -1.21 3.64
C ALA A 16 9.13 0.31 3.53
N SER A 17 10.36 0.79 3.35
CA SER A 17 10.63 2.15 2.87
C SER A 17 11.30 2.11 1.51
N ALA A 18 10.95 3.05 0.62
CA ALA A 18 11.59 3.14 -0.68
C ALA A 18 11.69 4.58 -1.16
N SER A 19 12.80 4.93 -1.79
CA SER A 19 12.98 6.22 -2.46
C SER A 19 12.87 6.12 -3.99
N ASN A 20 13.09 4.93 -4.54
CA ASN A 20 12.89 4.55 -5.93
C ASN A 20 12.87 3.00 -6.02
N PRO A 21 12.54 2.39 -7.17
CA PRO A 21 12.50 0.94 -7.32
C PRO A 21 13.82 0.20 -7.02
N GLU A 22 14.97 0.86 -7.24
CA GLU A 22 16.30 0.29 -6.97
C GLU A 22 16.70 0.44 -5.49
N ASN A 23 15.98 1.30 -4.75
CA ASN A 23 16.32 1.68 -3.39
C ASN A 23 15.16 1.35 -2.44
N PHE A 24 14.92 0.04 -2.30
CA PHE A 24 13.90 -0.57 -1.46
C PHE A 24 14.56 -1.14 -0.20
N PHE A 25 14.18 -0.63 0.97
CA PHE A 25 14.79 -0.97 2.25
C PHE A 25 13.80 -1.64 3.20
N GLU A 26 14.33 -2.60 3.97
CA GLU A 26 13.70 -3.22 5.14
C GLU A 26 12.24 -3.68 4.91
N LEU A 27 12.05 -4.78 4.19
CA LEU A 27 10.76 -5.47 4.12
C LEU A 27 10.51 -6.25 5.42
N VAL A 28 9.58 -5.76 6.24
CA VAL A 28 9.06 -6.51 7.37
C VAL A 28 7.69 -7.06 6.98
N THR A 29 7.53 -8.38 7.05
CA THR A 29 6.23 -9.03 6.86
C THR A 29 5.77 -9.63 8.17
N ALA A 30 4.55 -9.30 8.57
CA ALA A 30 3.95 -9.80 9.79
C ALA A 30 2.67 -10.59 9.46
N GLU A 31 2.56 -11.79 10.04
CA GLU A 31 1.30 -12.52 10.15
C GLU A 31 0.57 -12.03 11.40
N TYR A 32 -0.75 -11.95 11.36
CA TYR A 32 -1.54 -11.46 12.48
C TYR A 32 -2.57 -12.49 12.93
N LYS A 33 -2.74 -12.58 14.25
CA LYS A 33 -3.74 -13.44 14.90
C LYS A 33 -5.13 -12.80 14.89
N THR A 34 -5.21 -11.47 14.96
CA THR A 34 -6.45 -10.71 14.84
C THR A 34 -6.21 -9.38 14.10
N PRO A 35 -7.20 -8.86 13.37
CA PRO A 35 -7.05 -7.65 12.57
C PRO A 35 -6.77 -6.38 13.37
N GLU A 36 -7.29 -6.26 14.59
CA GLU A 36 -7.18 -5.04 15.40
C GLU A 36 -5.75 -4.80 15.89
N LYS A 37 -4.97 -5.87 16.05
CA LYS A 37 -3.56 -5.77 16.47
C LYS A 37 -2.65 -5.32 15.35
N ILE A 38 -3.11 -5.41 14.10
CA ILE A 38 -2.25 -5.14 12.96
C ILE A 38 -1.89 -3.67 12.85
N LEU A 39 -2.84 -2.77 13.11
CA LEU A 39 -2.63 -1.34 12.99
C LEU A 39 -1.60 -0.85 14.01
N ALA A 40 -1.69 -1.37 15.24
CA ALA A 40 -0.70 -1.08 16.28
C ALA A 40 0.68 -1.60 15.88
N GLN A 41 0.77 -2.80 15.31
CA GLN A 41 2.05 -3.39 14.91
C GLN A 41 2.66 -2.67 13.70
N LEU A 42 1.86 -2.33 12.69
CA LEU A 42 2.28 -1.51 11.56
C LEU A 42 2.76 -0.13 12.01
N ALA A 43 2.07 0.48 12.99
CA ALA A 43 2.48 1.76 13.55
C ALA A 43 3.85 1.69 14.25
N LEU A 44 4.12 0.60 14.99
CA LEU A 44 5.42 0.39 15.62
C LEU A 44 6.54 0.24 14.58
N TYR A 45 6.35 -0.60 13.55
CA TYR A 45 7.34 -0.75 12.49
C TYR A 45 7.55 0.55 11.68
N ALA A 46 6.46 1.25 11.37
CA ALA A 46 6.53 2.55 10.70
C ALA A 46 7.33 3.56 11.54
N ALA A 47 7.10 3.61 12.85
CA ALA A 47 7.83 4.50 13.76
C ALA A 47 9.34 4.18 13.79
N GLU A 48 9.71 2.90 13.78
CA GLU A 48 11.12 2.47 13.71
C GLU A 48 11.78 2.91 12.39
N LEU A 49 11.10 2.71 11.25
CA LEU A 49 11.60 3.12 9.94
C LEU A 49 11.74 4.65 9.83
N ILE A 50 10.74 5.41 10.29
CA ILE A 50 10.77 6.89 10.35
C ILE A 50 11.85 7.38 11.33
N ALA A 51 12.17 6.61 12.37
CA ALA A 51 13.26 6.95 13.28
C ALA A 51 14.63 6.84 12.59
N LYS A 52 14.83 5.79 11.78
CA LYS A 52 16.07 5.53 11.03
C LYS A 52 16.26 6.46 9.83
N ASP A 53 15.19 6.77 9.10
CA ASP A 53 15.22 7.63 7.91
C ASP A 53 14.22 8.78 8.01
N LYS A 54 14.75 9.98 8.31
CA LYS A 54 13.98 11.22 8.41
C LYS A 54 13.54 11.80 7.07
N SER A 55 13.97 11.21 5.94
CA SER A 55 13.54 11.62 4.60
C SER A 55 12.20 11.01 4.17
N ILE A 56 11.66 10.09 4.98
CA ILE A 56 10.33 9.53 4.80
C ILE A 56 9.28 10.61 5.04
N ASP A 57 8.50 10.95 4.01
CA ASP A 57 7.56 12.07 4.05
C ASP A 57 6.12 11.72 3.62
N ARG A 58 5.87 10.46 3.22
CA ARG A 58 4.56 9.99 2.73
C ARG A 58 4.41 8.49 2.86
N VAL A 59 3.17 8.02 2.67
CA VAL A 59 2.81 6.60 2.73
C VAL A 59 2.00 6.19 1.49
N GLY A 60 2.41 5.10 0.85
CA GLY A 60 1.65 4.42 -0.19
C GLY A 60 1.09 3.10 0.33
N ILE A 61 -0.17 2.80 0.03
CA ILE A 61 -0.88 1.65 0.59
C ILE A 61 -1.53 0.83 -0.53
N SER A 62 -1.27 -0.48 -0.53
CA SER A 62 -1.94 -1.48 -1.36
C SER A 62 -3.01 -2.20 -0.56
N PHE A 63 -4.21 -2.33 -1.11
CA PHE A 63 -5.33 -3.04 -0.47
C PHE A 63 -6.24 -3.76 -1.49
N GLY A 64 -6.74 -4.96 -1.18
CA GLY A 64 -7.55 -5.76 -2.12
C GLY A 64 -8.93 -5.16 -2.50
N GLY A 65 -9.46 -4.22 -1.74
CA GLY A 65 -10.69 -3.48 -2.06
C GLY A 65 -12.00 -4.25 -1.81
N PRO A 66 -13.16 -3.69 -2.24
CA PRO A 66 -13.34 -2.45 -3.04
C PRO A 66 -13.03 -1.14 -2.30
N PHE A 67 -12.63 -0.11 -3.05
CA PHE A 67 -12.16 1.18 -2.53
C PHE A 67 -12.99 2.37 -3.06
N ASP A 68 -13.14 3.40 -2.24
CA ASP A 68 -13.61 4.74 -2.62
C ASP A 68 -12.38 5.65 -2.78
N PHE A 69 -11.91 5.77 -4.02
CA PHE A 69 -10.72 6.55 -4.32
C PHE A 69 -10.89 8.05 -4.04
N ALA A 70 -12.11 8.59 -4.19
CA ALA A 70 -12.37 10.00 -3.99
C ALA A 70 -12.26 10.39 -2.51
N ASN A 71 -12.71 9.50 -1.63
CA ASN A 71 -12.67 9.70 -0.19
C ASN A 71 -11.50 9.01 0.52
N GLN A 72 -10.69 8.22 -0.21
CA GLN A 72 -9.59 7.40 0.32
C GLN A 72 -10.03 6.39 1.40
N LYS A 73 -11.21 5.79 1.20
CA LYS A 73 -11.83 4.84 2.14
C LYS A 73 -12.01 3.45 1.55
N VAL A 74 -11.87 2.43 2.37
CA VAL A 74 -12.29 1.08 2.03
C VAL A 74 -13.82 1.03 2.01
N LYS A 75 -14.44 0.61 0.91
CA LYS A 75 -15.91 0.43 0.86
C LYS A 75 -16.37 -0.86 1.51
N ARG A 76 -15.55 -1.90 1.37
CA ARG A 76 -15.84 -3.22 1.91
C ARG A 76 -14.56 -4.02 2.02
N SER A 77 -14.49 -4.87 3.03
CA SER A 77 -13.46 -5.89 3.14
C SER A 77 -14.11 -7.26 3.17
N VAL A 78 -13.75 -8.10 2.20
CA VAL A 78 -14.35 -9.43 2.03
C VAL A 78 -13.84 -10.41 3.09
N HIS A 79 -12.60 -10.24 3.54
CA HIS A 79 -11.91 -11.23 4.38
C HIS A 79 -11.68 -10.76 5.82
N VAL A 80 -11.70 -9.45 6.05
CA VAL A 80 -11.27 -8.87 7.34
C VAL A 80 -12.14 -7.67 7.69
N SER A 81 -13.14 -7.86 8.56
CA SER A 81 -14.17 -6.85 8.84
C SER A 81 -13.66 -5.54 9.43
N VAL A 82 -12.50 -5.52 10.09
CA VAL A 82 -11.92 -4.30 10.67
C VAL A 82 -11.65 -3.21 9.62
N TRP A 83 -11.52 -3.60 8.35
CA TRP A 83 -11.23 -2.68 7.27
C TRP A 83 -12.48 -2.06 6.63
N GLU A 84 -13.70 -2.47 7.02
CA GLU A 84 -14.91 -1.89 6.44
C GLU A 84 -15.05 -0.40 6.79
N GLU A 85 -15.28 0.45 5.78
CA GLU A 85 -15.33 1.92 5.90
C GLU A 85 -14.04 2.56 6.47
N PHE A 86 -12.93 1.81 6.49
CA PHE A 86 -11.68 2.27 7.07
C PHE A 86 -11.02 3.36 6.21
N ASP A 87 -10.61 4.44 6.86
CA ASP A 87 -9.91 5.57 6.25
C ASP A 87 -8.40 5.49 6.55
N PHE A 88 -7.65 4.98 5.57
CA PHE A 88 -6.20 4.86 5.71
C PHE A 88 -5.49 6.22 5.72
N SER A 89 -6.05 7.23 5.06
CA SER A 89 -5.47 8.57 5.04
C SER A 89 -5.58 9.23 6.41
N GLU A 90 -6.76 9.15 7.02
CA GLU A 90 -7.00 9.64 8.38
C GLU A 90 -6.17 8.88 9.41
N TRP A 91 -6.14 7.55 9.34
CA TRP A 91 -5.31 6.74 10.23
C TRP A 91 -3.84 7.11 10.13
N SER A 92 -3.29 7.21 8.92
CA SER A 92 -1.87 7.52 8.71
C SER A 92 -1.53 8.93 9.22
N LYS A 93 -2.40 9.90 8.97
CA LYS A 93 -2.22 11.26 9.46
C LYS A 93 -2.22 11.33 10.99
N HIS A 94 -3.14 10.62 11.66
CA HIS A 94 -3.22 10.65 13.12
C HIS A 94 -2.15 9.81 13.82
N VAL A 95 -1.81 8.65 13.26
CA VAL A 95 -0.92 7.67 13.92
C VAL A 95 0.53 7.84 13.49
N LEU A 96 0.78 8.09 12.21
CA LEU A 96 2.14 8.22 11.64
C LEU A 96 2.56 9.68 11.44
N GLY A 97 1.60 10.62 11.42
CA GLY A 97 1.88 12.03 11.14
C GLY A 97 2.20 12.30 9.67
N LEU A 98 1.92 11.35 8.77
CA LEU A 98 2.27 11.42 7.35
C LEU A 98 1.01 11.38 6.47
N PRO A 99 1.03 12.04 5.30
CA PRO A 99 -0.01 11.87 4.30
C PRO A 99 0.06 10.47 3.68
N ALA A 100 -1.10 9.85 3.48
CA ALA A 100 -1.21 8.55 2.83
C ALA A 100 -2.18 8.56 1.64
N VAL A 101 -1.84 7.74 0.65
CA VAL A 101 -2.71 7.38 -0.47
C VAL A 101 -2.78 5.85 -0.54
N ALA A 102 -4.00 5.35 -0.69
CA ALA A 102 -4.30 3.94 -0.83
C ALA A 102 -4.91 3.67 -2.21
N ASP A 103 -4.56 2.54 -2.80
CA ASP A 103 -5.10 2.06 -4.06
C ASP A 103 -5.33 0.54 -4.01
N ASN A 104 -6.04 0.03 -5.01
CA ASN A 104 -6.23 -1.39 -5.20
C ASN A 104 -4.90 -2.11 -5.46
N ASP A 105 -4.71 -3.27 -4.86
CA ASP A 105 -3.51 -4.11 -5.00
C ASP A 105 -3.10 -4.39 -6.46
N ALA A 106 -4.04 -4.64 -7.38
CA ALA A 106 -3.74 -4.84 -8.78
C ALA A 106 -3.27 -3.55 -9.48
N ASN A 107 -3.82 -2.39 -9.11
CA ASN A 107 -3.35 -1.09 -9.59
C ASN A 107 -1.94 -0.79 -9.08
N VAL A 108 -1.68 -1.02 -7.79
CA VAL A 108 -0.34 -0.84 -7.20
C VAL A 108 0.66 -1.80 -7.84
N GLY A 109 0.28 -3.05 -8.09
CA GLY A 109 1.09 -4.02 -8.82
C GLY A 109 1.44 -3.55 -10.24
N ALA A 110 0.45 -3.04 -10.98
CA ALA A 110 0.67 -2.45 -12.30
C ALA A 110 1.63 -1.25 -12.26
N LEU A 111 1.48 -0.38 -11.25
CA LEU A 111 2.35 0.77 -11.06
C LEU A 111 3.79 0.34 -10.72
N GLY A 112 3.97 -0.64 -9.83
CA GLY A 112 5.28 -1.19 -9.50
C GLY A 112 6.01 -1.74 -10.73
N GLU A 113 5.29 -2.54 -11.53
CA GLU A 113 5.75 -3.09 -12.82
C GLU A 113 6.05 -2.01 -13.87
N PHE A 114 5.31 -0.91 -13.86
CA PHE A 114 5.54 0.21 -14.76
C PHE A 114 6.77 1.02 -14.37
N VAL A 115 6.91 1.36 -13.09
CA VAL A 115 8.04 2.16 -12.58
C VAL A 115 9.35 1.36 -12.69
N SER A 116 9.33 0.04 -12.44
CA SER A 116 10.53 -0.80 -12.57
C SER A 116 11.05 -0.90 -14.01
N ARG A 117 10.17 -0.77 -15.01
CA ARG A 117 10.57 -0.74 -16.44
C ARG A 117 11.21 0.59 -16.87
N GLY A 118 11.06 1.66 -16.10
CA GLY A 118 11.62 2.99 -16.41
C GLY A 118 11.05 3.70 -17.65
N SER A 119 10.02 3.15 -18.30
CA SER A 119 9.40 3.72 -19.51
C SER A 119 8.22 4.63 -19.15
N ARG A 120 8.24 5.88 -19.61
CA ARG A 120 7.26 6.91 -19.20
C ARG A 120 5.96 6.96 -20.00
N ASN A 121 5.89 6.33 -21.17
CA ASN A 121 4.74 6.41 -22.10
C ASN A 121 4.22 5.04 -22.55
N ALA A 122 4.55 3.97 -21.82
CA ALA A 122 4.08 2.63 -22.16
C ALA A 122 2.62 2.44 -21.73
N ASN A 123 1.90 1.64 -22.50
CA ASN A 123 0.67 1.01 -22.04
C ASN A 123 1.04 -0.34 -21.42
N LEU A 124 0.42 -0.68 -20.29
CA LEU A 124 0.67 -1.92 -19.58
C LEU A 124 -0.64 -2.47 -19.04
N ALA A 125 -0.88 -3.77 -19.25
CA ALA A 125 -1.93 -4.50 -18.56
C ALA A 125 -1.27 -5.46 -17.57
N TYR A 126 -1.53 -5.24 -16.29
CA TYR A 126 -1.15 -6.15 -15.22
C TYR A 126 -2.37 -7.00 -14.88
N VAL A 127 -2.18 -8.31 -14.83
CA VAL A 127 -3.23 -9.26 -14.43
C VAL A 127 -2.64 -10.16 -13.36
N THR A 128 -3.27 -10.17 -12.19
CA THR A 128 -2.94 -11.09 -11.10
C THR A 128 -4.01 -12.17 -11.01
N VAL A 129 -3.57 -13.43 -10.95
CA VAL A 129 -4.43 -14.60 -10.80
C VAL A 129 -3.97 -15.35 -9.56
N SER A 130 -4.77 -15.29 -8.51
CA SER A 130 -4.50 -15.89 -7.20
C SER A 130 -5.80 -16.50 -6.65
N THR A 131 -6.22 -16.16 -5.42
CA THR A 131 -7.54 -16.51 -4.89
C THR A 131 -8.69 -15.85 -5.67
N GLY A 132 -8.40 -14.74 -6.35
CA GLY A 132 -9.27 -14.07 -7.31
C GLY A 132 -8.50 -13.58 -8.53
N ILE A 133 -9.17 -12.81 -9.39
CA ILE A 133 -8.57 -12.15 -10.55
C ILE A 133 -8.63 -10.65 -10.32
N GLY A 134 -7.46 -10.00 -10.33
CA GLY A 134 -7.30 -8.55 -10.28
C GLY A 134 -6.60 -8.06 -11.53
N ALA A 135 -6.87 -6.82 -11.94
CA ALA A 135 -6.17 -6.20 -13.05
C ALA A 135 -5.94 -4.71 -12.81
N GLY A 136 -4.77 -4.22 -13.22
CA GLY A 136 -4.43 -2.81 -13.26
C GLY A 136 -3.98 -2.42 -14.67
N LEU A 137 -4.43 -1.26 -15.15
CA LEU A 137 -4.17 -0.81 -16.51
C LEU A 137 -3.41 0.52 -16.47
N ILE A 138 -2.22 0.55 -17.06
CA ILE A 138 -1.53 1.79 -17.37
C ILE A 138 -1.84 2.17 -18.81
N ILE A 139 -2.44 3.34 -19.02
CA ILE A 139 -2.75 3.88 -20.34
C ILE A 139 -2.08 5.25 -20.47
N ASN A 140 -1.22 5.41 -21.47
CA ASN A 140 -0.42 6.62 -21.70
C ASN A 140 0.37 7.04 -20.45
N GLY A 141 0.95 6.06 -19.74
CA GLY A 141 1.73 6.29 -18.52
C GLY A 141 0.90 6.68 -17.28
N LYS A 142 -0.42 6.48 -17.29
CA LYS A 142 -1.30 6.73 -16.15
C LYS A 142 -2.04 5.46 -15.72
N ILE A 143 -2.07 5.21 -14.42
CA ILE A 143 -2.95 4.22 -13.78
C ILE A 143 -4.39 4.73 -13.74
#